data_AF-A0AAW9DP15-F1
#
_entry.id   AF-A0AAW9DP15-F1
#
_cell.length_a   1.000
_cell.length_b   1.000
_cell.length_c   1.000
_cell.angle_alpha   90.00
_cell.angle_beta   90.00
_cell.angle_gamma   90.00
#
_symmetry.space_group_name_H-M   'P 1'
#
loop_
_entity.id
_entity.type
_entity.pdbx_description
1 polymer ?
#
loop_
_entity_poly.entity_id
_entity_poly.type
_entity_poly.pdbx_seq_one_letter_code
_entity_poly.pdbx_strand_id
1 'polypeptide(L)'
;MNFQTSGYTTDVYKSLFSGDFDLDAYVVAANAIRRVETALRESNGLTARDKNNIRFYVLYWLIAYEAQSIALTHQKVASLKGKISDESIISAISCVKELFFKNGNTDQMAKGPKFKEIIKNAVKDRISLTHTTHRDSP
;
A
#
# COMPACT_ATOMS: atom_id res chain seq x y z
N MET A 1 -28.52 45.40 -7.97
CA MET A 1 -27.05 45.41 -7.77
C MET A 1 -26.59 43.98 -7.95
N ASN A 2 -26.13 43.62 -9.14
CA ASN A 2 -25.76 42.24 -9.49
C ASN A 2 -24.30 42.02 -9.11
N PHE A 3 -24.05 41.18 -8.10
CA PHE A 3 -22.71 40.68 -7.83
C PHE A 3 -22.35 39.65 -8.89
N GLN A 4 -21.56 40.07 -9.90
CA GLN A 4 -20.78 39.15 -10.71
C GLN A 4 -19.67 38.57 -9.84
N THR A 5 -19.91 37.39 -9.24
CA THR A 5 -18.84 36.60 -8.64
C THR A 5 -18.00 36.00 -9.77
N SER A 6 -16.96 36.75 -10.14
CA SER A 6 -15.67 36.32 -10.69
C SER A 6 -15.51 34.80 -10.84
N GLY A 7 -15.62 34.30 -12.07
CA GLY A 7 -15.41 32.89 -12.45
C GLY A 7 -13.95 32.39 -12.33
N TYR A 8 -13.09 33.14 -11.65
CA TYR A 8 -11.65 32.87 -11.59
C TYR A 8 -11.25 31.69 -10.70
N THR A 9 -12.12 31.24 -9.78
CA THR A 9 -11.80 30.10 -8.91
C THR A 9 -12.03 28.76 -9.58
N THR A 10 -13.03 28.64 -10.46
CA THR A 10 -13.45 27.34 -11.01
C THR A 10 -12.52 26.86 -12.13
N ASP A 11 -12.01 27.77 -12.95
CA ASP A 11 -11.20 27.42 -14.12
C ASP A 11 -9.74 27.18 -13.76
N VAL A 12 -9.20 27.90 -12.77
CA VAL A 12 -7.86 27.60 -12.21
C VAL A 12 -7.90 26.28 -11.44
N TYR A 13 -8.93 26.06 -10.62
CA TYR A 13 -9.12 24.78 -9.91
C TYR A 13 -9.24 23.63 -10.92
N LYS A 14 -10.11 23.77 -11.94
CA LYS A 14 -10.17 22.79 -13.02
C LYS A 14 -8.81 22.62 -13.69
N SER A 15 -8.08 23.67 -14.07
CA SER A 15 -6.77 23.53 -14.72
C SER A 15 -5.69 22.84 -13.87
N LEU A 16 -5.76 22.99 -12.53
CA LEU A 16 -4.87 22.31 -11.58
C LEU A 16 -5.26 20.84 -11.39
N PHE A 17 -6.52 20.48 -11.68
CA PHE A 17 -7.07 19.14 -11.53
C PHE A 17 -7.58 18.51 -12.85
N SER A 18 -7.29 19.12 -14.01
CA SER A 18 -7.85 18.73 -15.33
C SER A 18 -6.93 17.80 -16.11
N GLY A 19 -6.16 16.97 -15.42
CA GLY A 19 -5.37 15.94 -16.07
C GLY A 19 -5.13 14.81 -15.10
N ASP A 20 -5.91 13.74 -15.20
CA ASP A 20 -5.65 12.32 -14.90
C ASP A 20 -4.76 11.92 -13.71
N PHE A 21 -4.49 12.81 -12.76
CA PHE A 21 -4.02 12.42 -11.45
C PHE A 21 -5.24 11.94 -10.68
N ASP A 22 -5.39 10.63 -10.60
CA ASP A 22 -6.39 10.02 -9.73
C ASP A 22 -6.14 10.51 -8.31
N LEU A 23 -6.82 11.58 -7.90
CA LEU A 23 -6.78 12.13 -6.54
C LEU A 23 -7.03 11.01 -5.53
N ASP A 24 -7.84 10.03 -5.93
CA ASP A 24 -8.12 8.80 -5.21
C ASP A 24 -6.89 7.92 -4.94
N ALA A 25 -5.89 7.88 -5.84
CA ALA A 25 -4.62 7.20 -5.57
C ALA A 25 -3.88 7.83 -4.39
N TYR A 26 -3.87 9.17 -4.30
CA TYR A 26 -3.28 9.89 -3.17
C TYR A 26 -4.07 9.68 -1.88
N VAL A 27 -5.41 9.71 -1.96
CA VAL A 27 -6.29 9.41 -0.82
C VAL A 27 -6.03 7.99 -0.29
N VAL A 28 -5.96 7.00 -1.17
CA VAL A 28 -5.64 5.61 -0.82
C VAL A 28 -4.26 5.53 -0.17
N ALA A 29 -3.23 6.12 -0.78
CA ALA A 29 -1.87 6.08 -0.26
C ALA A 29 -1.78 6.71 1.14
N ALA A 30 -2.34 7.91 1.33
CA ALA A 30 -2.34 8.60 2.61
C ALA A 30 -3.11 7.83 3.69
N ASN A 31 -4.27 7.27 3.34
CA ASN A 31 -5.07 6.46 4.26
C ASN A 31 -4.32 5.16 4.66
N ALA A 32 -3.74 4.45 3.70
CA ALA A 32 -2.98 3.24 3.93
C ALA A 32 -1.75 3.49 4.80
N ILE A 33 -0.97 4.54 4.52
CA ILE A 33 0.18 4.94 5.35
C ILE A 33 -0.25 5.12 6.81
N ARG A 34 -1.26 5.97 7.06
CA ARG A 34 -1.74 6.26 8.41
C ARG A 34 -2.20 5.01 9.16
N ARG A 35 -2.94 4.12 8.47
CA ARG A 35 -3.48 2.91 9.09
C ARG A 35 -2.40 1.86 9.34
N VAL A 36 -1.47 1.66 8.41
CA VAL A 36 -0.32 0.78 8.60
C VAL A 36 0.56 1.26 9.75
N GLU A 37 0.85 2.56 9.86
CA GLU A 37 1.64 3.11 10.96
C GLU A 37 0.95 2.92 12.31
N THR A 38 -0.38 3.08 12.36
CA THR A 38 -1.19 2.84 13.55
C THR A 38 -1.13 1.37 13.96
N ALA A 39 -1.39 0.45 13.02
CA ALA A 39 -1.35 -0.99 13.27
C ALA A 39 0.06 -1.47 13.67
N LEU A 40 1.13 -0.93 13.05
CA LEU A 40 2.50 -1.24 13.44
C LEU A 40 2.83 -0.74 14.85
N ARG A 41 2.35 0.44 15.25
CA ARG A 41 2.54 0.96 16.60
C ARG A 41 1.93 0.00 17.64
N GLU A 42 0.75 -0.52 17.37
CA GLU A 42 0.00 -1.45 18.22
C GLU A 42 0.50 -2.91 18.13
N SER A 43 1.30 -3.24 17.12
CA SER A 43 1.83 -4.59 16.92
C SER A 43 2.87 -4.97 17.99
N ASN A 44 2.59 -6.07 18.68
CA ASN A 44 3.49 -6.69 19.65
C ASN A 44 4.60 -7.52 18.96
N GLY A 45 5.73 -7.68 19.66
CA GLY A 45 6.87 -8.46 19.18
C GLY A 45 7.62 -7.81 18.00
N LEU A 46 7.52 -6.49 17.86
CA LEU A 46 8.36 -5.67 16.99
C LEU A 46 8.92 -4.51 17.82
N THR A 47 10.22 -4.28 17.73
CA THR A 47 10.83 -3.07 18.31
C THR A 47 10.52 -1.84 17.44
N ALA A 48 10.74 -0.63 17.95
CA ALA A 48 10.61 0.59 17.15
C ALA A 48 11.53 0.56 15.90
N ARG A 49 12.74 0.00 16.04
CA ARG A 49 13.67 -0.22 14.94
C ARG A 49 13.08 -1.15 13.88
N ASP A 50 12.50 -2.27 14.30
CA ASP A 50 11.91 -3.24 13.37
C ASP A 50 10.72 -2.62 12.62
N LYS A 51 9.84 -1.90 13.33
CA LYS A 51 8.71 -1.16 12.75
C LYS A 51 9.16 -0.19 11.65
N ASN A 52 10.21 0.58 11.93
CA ASN A 52 10.79 1.51 10.94
C ASN A 52 11.38 0.80 9.73
N ASN A 53 12.04 -0.34 9.96
CA ASN A 53 12.65 -1.14 8.89
C ASN A 53 11.61 -1.76 7.95
N ILE A 54 10.46 -2.18 8.47
CA ILE A 54 9.47 -2.91 7.66
C ILE A 54 8.34 -2.05 7.10
N ARG A 55 8.11 -0.82 7.59
CA ARG A 55 6.91 -0.02 7.27
C ARG A 55 6.60 0.09 5.77
N PHE A 56 7.63 0.35 4.96
CA PHE A 56 7.46 0.52 3.51
C PHE A 56 7.23 -0.81 2.80
N TYR A 57 7.80 -1.90 3.33
CA TYR A 57 7.56 -3.25 2.82
C TYR A 57 6.14 -3.73 3.15
N VAL A 58 5.62 -3.39 4.34
CA VAL A 58 4.22 -3.64 4.70
C VAL A 58 3.29 -2.87 3.78
N LEU A 59 3.54 -1.58 3.54
CA LEU A 59 2.74 -0.78 2.61
C LEU A 59 2.77 -1.35 1.19
N TYR A 60 3.95 -1.69 0.68
CA TYR A 60 4.09 -2.29 -0.64
C TYR A 60 3.35 -3.62 -0.73
N TRP A 61 3.52 -4.51 0.25
CA TRP A 61 2.82 -5.80 0.31
C TRP A 61 1.31 -5.60 0.28
N LEU A 62 0.78 -4.74 1.15
CA LEU A 62 -0.64 -4.45 1.26
C LEU A 62 -1.20 -3.99 -0.10
N ILE A 63 -0.61 -2.94 -0.68
CA ILE A 63 -1.12 -2.37 -1.93
C ILE A 63 -0.95 -3.34 -3.11
N ALA A 64 0.17 -4.06 -3.20
CA ALA A 64 0.38 -5.05 -4.24
C ALA A 64 -0.61 -6.21 -4.15
N TYR A 65 -0.89 -6.69 -2.94
CA TYR A 65 -1.84 -7.77 -2.71
C TYR A 65 -3.28 -7.31 -3.00
N GLU A 66 -3.71 -6.17 -2.46
CA GLU A 66 -5.05 -5.63 -2.69
C GLU A 66 -5.29 -5.28 -4.16
N ALA A 67 -4.28 -4.74 -4.86
CA ALA A 67 -4.35 -4.49 -6.30
C ALA A 67 -4.16 -5.74 -7.17
N GLN A 68 -3.90 -6.90 -6.54
CA GLN A 68 -3.55 -8.16 -7.22
C GLN A 68 -2.45 -7.96 -8.28
N SER A 69 -1.47 -7.08 -7.99
CA SER A 69 -0.44 -6.72 -8.95
C SER A 69 0.82 -6.15 -8.30
N ILE A 70 1.99 -6.65 -8.74
CA ILE A 70 3.29 -6.05 -8.39
C ILE A 70 3.66 -4.84 -9.24
N ALA A 71 2.95 -4.62 -10.36
CA ALA A 71 3.10 -3.46 -11.23
C ALA A 71 2.05 -2.41 -10.87
N LEU A 72 2.34 -1.64 -9.83
CA LEU A 72 1.46 -0.63 -9.26
C LEU A 72 1.46 0.64 -10.12
N THR A 73 0.30 0.96 -10.69
CA THR A 73 0.03 2.24 -11.37
C THR A 73 -0.93 3.07 -10.52
N HIS A 74 -1.00 4.37 -10.76
CA HIS A 74 -1.92 5.24 -10.01
C HIS A 74 -3.38 4.78 -10.14
N GLN A 75 -3.82 4.33 -11.33
CA GLN A 75 -5.17 3.80 -11.54
C GLN A 75 -5.45 2.57 -10.68
N LYS A 76 -4.49 1.64 -10.58
CA LYS A 76 -4.64 0.45 -9.73
C LYS A 76 -4.75 0.83 -8.26
N VAL A 77 -3.92 1.76 -7.80
CA VAL A 77 -3.96 2.24 -6.41
C VAL A 77 -5.28 2.97 -6.14
N ALA A 78 -5.73 3.85 -7.04
CA ALA A 78 -7.01 4.55 -6.93
C ALA A 78 -8.20 3.60 -6.82
N SER A 79 -8.16 2.49 -7.58
CA SER A 79 -9.21 1.48 -7.56
C SER A 79 -9.40 0.79 -6.19
N LEU A 80 -8.47 0.96 -5.25
CA LEU A 80 -8.54 0.41 -3.89
C LEU A 80 -9.29 1.31 -2.90
N LYS A 81 -9.78 2.48 -3.32
CA LYS A 81 -10.52 3.40 -2.46
C LYS A 81 -11.68 2.68 -1.77
N GLY A 82 -11.66 2.68 -0.43
CA GLY A 82 -12.66 2.02 0.41
C GLY A 82 -12.56 0.48 0.46
N LYS A 83 -11.55 -0.15 -0.15
CA LYS A 83 -11.43 -1.62 -0.23
C LYS A 83 -10.45 -2.23 0.77
N ILE A 84 -9.50 -1.44 1.28
CA ILE A 84 -8.49 -1.92 2.23
C ILE A 84 -9.14 -2.15 3.61
N SER A 85 -9.20 -3.41 4.07
CA SER A 85 -9.69 -3.75 5.41
C SER A 85 -8.57 -3.77 6.47
N ASP A 86 -8.94 -3.79 7.75
CA ASP A 86 -7.97 -3.90 8.84
C ASP A 86 -7.32 -5.30 8.88
N GLU A 87 -8.08 -6.34 8.51
CA GLU A 87 -7.58 -7.71 8.38
C GLU A 87 -6.47 -7.81 7.33
N SER A 88 -6.62 -7.13 6.19
CA SER A 88 -5.59 -7.05 5.15
C SER A 88 -4.31 -6.39 5.67
N ILE A 89 -4.43 -5.34 6.49
CA ILE A 89 -3.28 -4.66 7.11
C ILE A 89 -2.57 -5.59 8.08
N ILE A 90 -3.31 -6.27 8.96
CA ILE A 90 -2.76 -7.22 9.93
C ILE A 90 -2.06 -8.37 9.21
N SER A 91 -2.67 -8.89 8.14
CA SER A 91 -2.09 -9.95 7.29
C SER A 91 -0.78 -9.49 6.65
N ALA A 92 -0.75 -8.29 6.07
CA ALA A 92 0.46 -7.71 5.47
C ALA A 92 1.58 -7.55 6.50
N ILE A 93 1.28 -7.05 7.71
CA ILE A 93 2.26 -6.95 8.80
C ILE A 93 2.81 -8.33 9.14
N SER A 94 1.94 -9.34 9.32
CA SER A 94 2.36 -10.69 9.67
C SER A 94 3.31 -11.29 8.62
N CYS A 95 2.94 -11.22 7.34
CA CYS A 95 3.76 -11.76 6.24
C CYS A 95 5.14 -11.08 6.16
N VAL A 96 5.17 -9.75 6.20
CA VAL A 96 6.42 -9.01 6.09
C VAL A 96 7.29 -9.21 7.34
N LYS A 97 6.67 -9.24 8.53
CA LYS A 97 7.34 -9.55 9.80
C LYS A 97 8.04 -10.91 9.72
N GLU A 98 7.33 -11.95 9.30
CA GLU A 98 7.88 -13.29 9.17
C GLU A 98 9.07 -13.32 8.21
N LEU A 99 8.96 -12.69 7.05
CA LEU A 99 10.05 -12.59 6.08
C LEU A 99 11.25 -11.82 6.63
N PHE A 100 11.01 -10.75 7.38
CA PHE A 100 12.07 -9.95 7.98
C PHE A 100 12.87 -10.75 9.03
N PHE A 101 12.17 -11.46 9.92
CA PHE A 101 12.80 -12.31 10.93
C PHE A 101 13.55 -13.49 10.31
N LYS A 102 12.96 -14.17 9.32
CA LYS A 102 13.60 -15.27 8.59
C LYS A 102 14.90 -14.86 7.89
N ASN A 103 15.05 -13.58 7.56
CA ASN A 103 16.22 -13.04 6.87
C ASN A 103 17.17 -12.25 7.79
N GLY A 104 17.08 -12.46 9.10
CA GLY A 104 18.07 -11.98 10.07
C GLY A 104 17.70 -10.72 10.84
N ASN A 105 16.55 -10.08 10.56
CA ASN A 105 16.04 -8.96 11.35
C ASN A 105 17.07 -7.81 11.56
N THR A 106 17.84 -7.47 10.54
CA THR A 106 18.85 -6.40 10.62
C THR A 106 18.47 -5.19 9.77
N ASP A 107 18.93 -4.02 10.21
CA ASP A 107 18.81 -2.76 9.48
C ASP A 107 19.49 -2.84 8.10
N GLN A 108 20.68 -3.46 8.04
CA GLN A 108 21.39 -3.72 6.79
C GLN A 108 20.59 -4.60 5.83
N MET A 109 19.92 -5.64 6.34
CA MET A 109 19.06 -6.48 5.53
C MET A 109 17.88 -5.68 4.98
N ALA A 110 17.17 -4.95 5.85
CA ALA A 110 16.02 -4.14 5.45
C ALA A 110 16.38 -3.10 4.39
N LYS A 111 17.53 -2.44 4.50
CA LYS A 111 17.97 -1.43 3.53
C LYS A 111 18.57 -2.01 2.26
N GLY A 112 18.95 -3.28 2.27
CA GLY A 112 19.59 -3.95 1.15
C GLY A 112 18.62 -4.28 0.00
N PRO A 113 19.12 -4.33 -1.25
CA PRO A 113 18.30 -4.66 -2.42
C PRO A 113 17.71 -6.07 -2.33
N LYS A 114 18.39 -6.99 -1.63
CA LYS A 114 17.94 -8.38 -1.45
C LYS A 114 16.58 -8.47 -0.76
N PHE A 115 16.34 -7.66 0.27
CA PHE A 115 15.07 -7.76 1.00
C PHE A 115 13.89 -7.24 0.19
N LYS A 116 14.11 -6.20 -0.62
CA LYS A 116 13.13 -5.72 -1.59
C LYS A 116 12.71 -6.82 -2.56
N GLU A 117 13.66 -7.56 -3.12
CA GLU A 117 13.34 -8.66 -4.04
C GLU A 117 12.64 -9.83 -3.35
N ILE A 118 13.01 -10.16 -2.11
CA ILE A 118 12.31 -11.18 -1.31
C ILE A 118 10.83 -10.79 -1.14
N ILE A 119 10.56 -9.55 -0.74
CA ILE A 119 9.19 -9.06 -0.54
C ILE A 119 8.40 -9.07 -1.84
N LYS A 120 9.01 -8.58 -2.94
CA LYS A 120 8.38 -8.54 -4.27
C LYS A 120 8.03 -9.92 -4.79
N ASN A 121 8.92 -10.90 -4.63
CA ASN A 121 8.67 -12.27 -5.08
C ASN A 121 7.61 -12.95 -4.20
N ALA A 122 7.71 -12.81 -2.88
CA ALA A 122 6.75 -13.41 -1.96
C ALA A 122 5.31 -12.90 -2.16
N VAL A 123 5.11 -11.59 -2.38
CA VAL A 123 3.76 -11.06 -2.67
C VAL A 123 3.26 -11.51 -4.05
N LYS A 124 4.15 -11.61 -5.06
CA LYS A 124 3.82 -12.14 -6.39
C LYS A 124 3.33 -13.58 -6.32
N ASP A 125 4.01 -14.41 -5.54
CA ASP A 125 3.64 -15.82 -5.35
C ASP A 125 2.28 -15.92 -4.64
N ARG A 126 2.05 -15.09 -3.62
CA ARG A 126 0.77 -15.02 -2.89
C ARG A 126 -0.41 -14.62 -3.79
N ILE A 127 -0.20 -13.63 -4.67
CA ILE A 127 -1.20 -13.23 -5.68
C ILE A 127 -1.51 -14.40 -6.62
N SER A 128 -0.47 -15.10 -7.08
CA SER A 128 -0.61 -16.23 -8.01
C SER A 128 -1.41 -17.40 -7.40
N LEU A 129 -1.18 -17.72 -6.13
CA LEU A 129 -1.93 -18.76 -5.39
C LEU A 129 -3.42 -18.41 -5.19
N THR A 130 -3.75 -17.12 -5.12
CA THR A 130 -5.15 -16.67 -5.02
C THR A 130 -5.90 -16.87 -6.35
N HIS A 131 -5.18 -16.84 -7.48
CA HIS A 131 -5.78 -17.05 -8.82
C HIS A 131 -6.03 -18.52 -9.16
N THR A 132 -5.33 -19.47 -8.54
CA THR A 132 -5.53 -20.91 -8.80
C THR A 132 -6.72 -21.47 -8.02
N THR A 133 -6.95 -21.00 -6.80
CA THR A 133 -8.05 -21.47 -5.93
C THR A 133 -9.45 -21.14 -6.46
N HIS A 134 -9.59 -20.14 -7.33
CA HIS A 134 -10.88 -19.81 -7.99
C HIS A 134 -11.17 -20.60 -9.27
N ARG A 135 -10.22 -21.36 -9.84
CA ARG A 135 -10.46 -22.15 -11.07
C ARG A 135 -10.88 -23.60 -10.79
N ASP A 136 -10.74 -24.05 -9.55
CA ASP A 136 -11.00 -25.44 -9.15
C ASP A 136 -12.28 -25.61 -8.32
N SER A 137 -13.20 -24.63 -8.34
CA SER A 137 -14.53 -24.78 -7.77
C SER A 137 -15.50 -25.29 -8.87
N PRO A 138 -16.16 -26.44 -8.69
CA PRO A 138 -17.10 -27.01 -9.66
C PRO A 138 -18.37 -26.16 -9.85
#